data_AF-A0A0F9XDD7-F1
#
_entry.id   AF-A0A0F9XDD7-F1
#
_cell.length_a   1.000
_cell.length_b   1.000
_cell.length_c   1.000
_cell.angle_alpha   90.00
_cell.angle_beta   90.00
_cell.angle_gamma   90.00
#
_symmetry.space_group_name_H-M   'P 1'
#
loop_
_entity.id
_entity.type
_entity.pdbx_description
1 polymer ?
#
loop_
_entity_poly.entity_id
_entity_poly.type
_entity_poly.pdbx_seq_one_letter_code
_entity_poly.pdbx_strand_id
1 'polypeptide(L)'
;MNDFRVLNEEEMDEAIERVNEAFPEPTRFYLFRRKLRFLWQRLTRGWSDDNTWNLDIPIAKFVLPRLRRFKEINNGYPSGMTEEEWDEKIDQMTEAFDLLIKTYDGDVDETVSTDMKIDDGLELFGEHLRNLWW
;
A
#
# COMPACT_ATOMS: atom_id res chain seq x y z
N MET A 1 13.65 33.53 -10.70
CA MET A 1 12.87 32.41 -10.12
C MET A 1 13.31 31.20 -10.92
N ASN A 2 14.13 30.31 -10.35
CA ASN A 2 14.57 29.14 -11.10
C ASN A 2 13.36 28.23 -11.27
N ASP A 3 12.90 28.12 -12.50
CA ASP A 3 11.87 27.19 -12.92
C ASP A 3 12.47 25.78 -12.79
N PHE A 4 12.14 25.09 -11.70
CA PHE A 4 12.56 23.70 -11.52
C PHE A 4 11.77 22.85 -12.49
N ARG A 5 12.31 22.69 -13.71
CA ARG A 5 11.78 21.75 -14.69
C ARG A 5 11.85 20.34 -14.13
N VAL A 6 10.69 19.71 -14.05
CA VAL A 6 10.45 18.30 -13.72
C VAL A 6 11.06 17.46 -14.85
N LEU A 7 12.09 16.65 -14.53
CA LEU A 7 12.77 15.76 -15.50
C LEU A 7 11.84 14.62 -15.92
N ASN A 8 11.66 14.36 -17.20
CA ASN A 8 10.89 13.18 -17.63
C ASN A 8 11.62 11.86 -17.28
N GLU A 9 10.97 10.70 -17.46
CA GLU A 9 11.57 9.38 -17.10
C GLU A 9 12.89 9.13 -17.82
N GLU A 10 12.99 9.46 -19.11
CA GLU A 10 14.19 9.29 -19.92
C GLU A 10 15.34 10.22 -19.47
N GLU A 11 15.02 11.50 -19.20
CA GLU A 11 15.95 12.47 -18.62
C GLU A 11 16.44 12.05 -17.23
N MET A 12 15.58 11.40 -16.43
CA MET A 12 15.92 10.84 -15.13
C MET A 12 16.85 9.63 -15.28
N ASP A 13 16.54 8.73 -16.22
CA ASP A 13 17.33 7.54 -16.50
C ASP A 13 18.72 7.90 -17.05
N GLU A 14 18.82 8.87 -17.95
CA GLU A 14 20.11 9.41 -18.41
C GLU A 14 20.89 10.07 -17.26
N ALA A 15 20.22 10.85 -16.41
CA ALA A 15 20.87 11.44 -15.24
C ALA A 15 21.36 10.36 -14.26
N ILE A 16 20.62 9.28 -14.13
CA ILE A 16 21.02 8.10 -13.34
C ILE A 16 22.22 7.40 -14.00
N GLU A 17 22.24 7.23 -15.32
CA GLU A 17 23.35 6.58 -16.02
C GLU A 17 24.66 7.35 -15.88
N ARG A 18 24.64 8.67 -16.12
CA ARG A 18 25.82 9.55 -15.96
C ARG A 18 26.40 9.50 -14.56
N VAL A 19 25.54 9.46 -13.56
CA VAL A 19 25.98 9.41 -12.16
C VAL A 19 26.46 8.00 -11.77
N ASN A 20 26.06 6.93 -12.49
CA ASN A 20 26.55 5.56 -12.27
C ASN A 20 27.98 5.41 -12.81
N GLU A 21 28.25 5.96 -13.98
CA GLU A 21 29.61 6.02 -14.55
C GLU A 21 30.58 6.78 -13.63
N ALA A 22 30.12 7.85 -12.99
CA ALA A 22 30.94 8.70 -12.13
C ALA A 22 31.29 8.07 -10.76
N PHE A 23 30.47 7.13 -10.25
CA PHE A 23 30.64 6.55 -8.91
C PHE A 23 30.28 5.05 -8.89
N PRO A 24 31.25 4.15 -9.18
CA PRO A 24 30.99 2.72 -9.38
C PRO A 24 30.82 1.88 -8.09
N GLU A 25 31.10 2.42 -6.90
CA GLU A 25 31.10 1.64 -5.64
C GLU A 25 29.71 1.61 -4.94
N PRO A 26 29.23 0.44 -4.47
CA PRO A 26 27.89 0.27 -3.94
C PRO A 26 27.84 0.63 -2.45
N THR A 27 27.62 1.90 -2.15
CA THR A 27 27.21 2.34 -0.80
C THR A 27 26.03 3.29 -0.90
N ARG A 28 25.34 3.49 0.24
CA ARG A 28 24.24 4.42 0.60
C ARG A 28 23.57 5.25 -0.51
N PHE A 29 24.37 5.84 -1.38
CA PHE A 29 24.01 6.45 -2.64
C PHE A 29 23.18 5.55 -3.58
N TYR A 30 23.53 4.29 -3.83
CA TYR A 30 22.68 3.39 -4.65
C TYR A 30 21.26 3.23 -4.08
N LEU A 31 21.17 2.99 -2.75
CA LEU A 31 19.88 2.87 -2.06
C LEU A 31 19.10 4.20 -2.07
N PHE A 32 19.80 5.32 -1.92
CA PHE A 32 19.20 6.66 -2.03
C PHE A 32 18.66 6.93 -3.44
N ARG A 33 19.39 6.57 -4.49
CA ARG A 33 18.97 6.69 -5.90
C ARG A 33 17.75 5.84 -6.21
N ARG A 34 17.74 4.59 -5.73
CA ARG A 34 16.60 3.71 -5.86
C ARG A 34 15.36 4.31 -5.19
N LYS A 35 15.51 4.90 -4.00
CA LYS A 35 14.43 5.61 -3.31
C LYS A 35 13.96 6.86 -4.07
N LEU A 36 14.86 7.64 -4.66
CA LEU A 36 14.50 8.81 -5.48
C LEU A 36 13.71 8.43 -6.73
N ARG A 37 14.13 7.38 -7.46
CA ARG A 37 13.40 6.88 -8.62
C ARG A 37 11.98 6.45 -8.24
N PHE A 38 11.82 5.70 -7.15
CA PHE A 38 10.48 5.30 -6.70
C PHE A 38 9.65 6.47 -6.20
N LEU A 39 10.25 7.48 -5.56
CA LEU A 39 9.55 8.71 -5.22
C LEU A 39 9.07 9.44 -6.47
N TRP A 40 9.91 9.52 -7.50
CA TRP A 40 9.56 10.14 -8.78
C TRP A 40 8.37 9.46 -9.46
N GLN A 41 8.39 8.13 -9.56
CA GLN A 41 7.30 7.35 -10.12
C GLN A 41 5.98 7.57 -9.35
N ARG A 42 6.05 7.59 -8.00
CA ARG A 42 4.87 7.91 -7.16
C ARG A 42 4.31 9.30 -7.44
N LEU A 43 5.18 10.30 -7.64
CA LEU A 43 4.75 11.69 -7.92
C LEU A 43 4.17 11.87 -9.32
N THR A 44 4.69 11.15 -10.33
CA THR A 44 4.30 11.36 -11.73
C THR A 44 3.15 10.50 -12.20
N ARG A 45 3.05 9.24 -11.76
CA ARG A 45 1.98 8.30 -12.16
C ARG A 45 1.16 7.71 -11.00
N GLY A 46 1.48 8.07 -9.75
CA GLY A 46 0.74 7.64 -8.55
C GLY A 46 1.20 6.32 -7.91
N TRP A 47 2.10 5.57 -8.55
CA TRP A 47 2.64 4.30 -8.05
C TRP A 47 4.06 4.05 -8.59
N SER A 48 4.82 3.19 -7.93
CA SER A 48 6.22 2.89 -8.27
C SER A 48 6.43 1.40 -8.52
N ASP A 49 7.48 1.02 -9.24
CA ASP A 49 7.70 -0.38 -9.63
C ASP A 49 7.98 -1.30 -8.43
N ASP A 50 8.45 -0.77 -7.30
CA ASP A 50 8.55 -1.57 -6.06
C ASP A 50 7.18 -2.02 -5.54
N ASN A 51 6.10 -1.31 -5.87
CA ASN A 51 4.76 -1.75 -5.54
C ASN A 51 4.35 -3.01 -6.30
N THR A 52 5.00 -3.37 -7.42
CA THR A 52 4.63 -4.57 -8.19
C THR A 52 5.34 -5.83 -7.70
N TRP A 53 6.34 -5.70 -6.82
CA TRP A 53 7.04 -6.86 -6.25
C TRP A 53 6.14 -7.62 -5.26
N ASN A 54 5.46 -6.89 -4.38
CA ASN A 54 4.45 -7.40 -3.45
C ASN A 54 3.25 -6.46 -3.51
N LEU A 55 2.33 -6.67 -4.46
CA LEU A 55 1.25 -5.72 -4.76
C LEU A 55 0.19 -5.62 -3.66
N ASP A 56 0.00 -6.71 -2.93
CA ASP A 56 -0.83 -6.83 -1.74
C ASP A 56 -0.45 -5.81 -0.66
N ILE A 57 0.84 -5.58 -0.39
CA ILE A 57 1.28 -4.70 0.70
C ILE A 57 0.96 -3.21 0.46
N PRO A 58 1.26 -2.61 -0.71
CA PRO A 58 0.79 -1.28 -1.06
C PRO A 58 -0.73 -1.15 -1.03
N ILE A 59 -1.48 -2.18 -1.48
CA ILE A 59 -2.94 -2.19 -1.39
C ILE A 59 -3.38 -2.16 0.08
N ALA A 60 -2.80 -3.01 0.93
CA ALA A 60 -3.11 -3.05 2.35
C ALA A 60 -2.82 -1.72 3.04
N LYS A 61 -1.63 -1.14 2.80
CA LYS A 61 -1.22 0.16 3.35
C LYS A 61 -2.11 1.30 2.83
N PHE A 62 -2.70 1.16 1.64
CA PHE A 62 -3.69 2.10 1.11
C PHE A 62 -5.07 1.91 1.76
N VAL A 63 -5.56 0.68 1.85
CA VAL A 63 -6.92 0.34 2.30
C VAL A 63 -7.08 0.50 3.81
N LEU A 64 -6.13 0.02 4.63
CA LEU A 64 -6.23 0.00 6.09
C LEU A 64 -6.63 1.34 6.74
N PRO A 65 -5.93 2.47 6.49
CA PRO A 65 -6.33 3.74 7.09
C PRO A 65 -7.70 4.23 6.59
N ARG A 66 -8.10 3.83 5.38
CA ARG A 66 -9.40 4.19 4.80
C ARG A 66 -10.53 3.36 5.36
N LEU A 67 -10.32 2.09 5.68
CA LEU A 67 -11.31 1.26 6.40
C LEU A 67 -11.54 1.78 7.82
N ARG A 68 -10.47 2.14 8.54
CA ARG A 68 -10.59 2.77 9.86
C ARG A 68 -11.41 4.06 9.79
N ARG A 69 -11.08 4.92 8.82
CA ARG A 69 -11.83 6.17 8.62
C ARG A 69 -13.25 5.91 8.14
N PHE A 70 -13.46 4.92 7.28
CA PHE A 70 -14.78 4.51 6.78
C PHE A 70 -15.68 4.18 7.97
N LYS A 71 -15.23 3.32 8.89
CA LYS A 71 -15.99 2.98 10.09
C LYS A 71 -16.38 4.20 10.93
N GLU A 72 -15.46 5.14 11.15
CA GLU A 72 -15.71 6.34 11.96
C GLU A 72 -16.81 7.27 11.42
N ILE A 73 -17.02 7.30 10.10
CA ILE A 73 -17.97 8.20 9.44
C ILE A 73 -19.15 7.48 8.81
N ASN A 74 -19.13 6.15 8.83
CA ASN A 74 -20.17 5.32 8.26
C ASN A 74 -21.49 5.58 9.00
N ASN A 75 -22.55 5.77 8.24
CA ASN A 75 -23.91 5.97 8.73
C ASN A 75 -24.92 5.01 8.07
N GLY A 76 -24.41 4.00 7.35
CA GLY A 76 -25.21 3.04 6.60
C GLY A 76 -24.64 1.63 6.70
N TYR A 77 -25.41 0.66 6.25
CA TYR A 77 -25.00 -0.74 6.19
C TYR A 77 -25.75 -1.44 5.04
N PRO A 78 -25.21 -2.55 4.52
CA PRO A 78 -25.88 -3.34 3.47
C PRO A 78 -27.29 -3.78 3.86
N SER A 79 -28.17 -3.89 2.86
CA SER A 79 -29.50 -4.47 3.08
C SER A 79 -29.38 -5.92 3.54
N GLY A 80 -30.08 -6.27 4.63
CA GLY A 80 -30.14 -7.64 5.14
C GLY A 80 -29.17 -7.97 6.27
N MET A 81 -28.49 -6.96 6.84
CA MET A 81 -27.72 -7.07 8.09
C MET A 81 -28.01 -5.90 9.02
N THR A 82 -27.54 -5.97 10.27
CA THR A 82 -27.58 -4.85 11.22
C THR A 82 -26.33 -3.98 11.12
N GLU A 83 -26.36 -2.81 11.75
CA GLU A 83 -25.20 -1.93 11.88
C GLU A 83 -24.06 -2.62 12.61
N GLU A 84 -24.37 -3.34 13.70
CA GLU A 84 -23.38 -4.08 14.49
C GLU A 84 -22.73 -5.21 13.67
N GLU A 85 -23.52 -5.99 12.93
CA GLU A 85 -22.99 -7.05 12.04
C GLU A 85 -22.08 -6.47 10.95
N TRP A 86 -22.39 -5.28 10.45
CA TRP A 86 -21.57 -4.61 9.46
C TRP A 86 -20.27 -4.08 10.05
N ASP A 87 -20.33 -3.48 11.23
CA ASP A 87 -19.16 -3.01 11.98
C ASP A 87 -18.20 -4.14 12.33
N GLU A 88 -18.71 -5.31 12.72
CA GLU A 88 -17.91 -6.51 12.97
C GLU A 88 -17.17 -6.98 11.70
N LYS A 89 -17.85 -6.94 10.55
CA LYS A 89 -17.22 -7.26 9.26
C LYS A 89 -16.12 -6.27 8.91
N ILE A 90 -16.34 -4.97 9.12
CA ILE A 90 -15.32 -3.93 8.88
C ILE A 90 -14.12 -4.14 9.80
N ASP A 91 -14.34 -4.54 11.06
CA ASP A 91 -13.27 -4.86 11.99
C ASP A 91 -12.45 -6.08 11.54
N GLN A 92 -13.10 -7.15 11.06
CA GLN A 92 -12.43 -8.33 10.51
C GLN A 92 -11.57 -7.97 9.28
N MET A 93 -12.11 -7.18 8.35
CA MET A 93 -11.35 -6.67 7.20
C MET A 93 -10.14 -5.84 7.68
N THR A 94 -10.36 -4.96 8.66
CA THR A 94 -9.32 -4.09 9.23
C THR A 94 -8.22 -4.90 9.93
N GLU A 95 -8.57 -5.94 10.68
CA GLU A 95 -7.62 -6.86 11.33
C GLU A 95 -6.80 -7.61 10.27
N ALA A 96 -7.42 -8.13 9.22
CA ALA A 96 -6.71 -8.83 8.15
C ALA A 96 -5.68 -7.95 7.44
N PHE A 97 -6.04 -6.71 7.07
CA PHE A 97 -5.08 -5.78 6.46
C PHE A 97 -3.97 -5.35 7.43
N ASP A 98 -4.27 -5.21 8.72
CA ASP A 98 -3.26 -4.88 9.75
C ASP A 98 -2.28 -6.04 9.97
N LEU A 99 -2.79 -7.28 10.04
CA LEU A 99 -1.99 -8.50 10.14
C LEU A 99 -1.12 -8.68 8.90
N LEU A 100 -1.68 -8.53 7.69
CA LEU A 100 -0.95 -8.64 6.44
C LEU A 100 0.27 -7.69 6.40
N ILE A 101 0.11 -6.45 6.89
CA ILE A 101 1.21 -5.48 6.98
C ILE A 101 2.24 -5.90 8.04
N LYS A 102 1.78 -6.29 9.24
CA LYS A 102 2.66 -6.69 10.34
C LYS A 102 3.48 -7.94 10.04
N THR A 103 2.86 -8.92 9.40
CA THR A 103 3.52 -10.13 8.92
C THR A 103 4.62 -9.77 7.94
N TYR A 104 4.34 -8.90 6.95
CA TYR A 104 5.35 -8.43 6.00
C TYR A 104 6.49 -7.64 6.65
N ASP A 105 6.18 -6.78 7.63
CA ASP A 105 7.17 -5.97 8.33
C ASP A 105 7.96 -6.81 9.39
N GLY A 106 7.57 -8.06 9.63
CA GLY A 106 8.21 -9.00 10.56
C GLY A 106 7.83 -8.78 12.03
N ASP A 107 6.73 -8.07 12.29
CA ASP A 107 6.22 -7.75 13.63
C ASP A 107 5.38 -8.89 14.24
N VAL A 108 4.88 -9.81 13.40
CA VAL A 108 4.04 -10.95 13.78
C VAL A 108 4.55 -12.20 13.06
N ASP A 109 4.58 -13.33 13.78
CA ASP A 109 4.97 -14.61 13.21
C ASP A 109 3.92 -15.12 12.21
N GLU A 110 4.40 -15.57 11.03
CA GLU A 110 3.61 -16.31 10.06
C GLU A 110 3.17 -17.65 10.67
N THR A 111 1.89 -17.74 11.00
CA THR A 111 1.27 -18.94 11.58
C THR A 111 0.01 -19.26 10.81
N VAL A 112 -0.38 -20.55 10.80
CA VAL A 112 -1.64 -20.99 10.17
C VAL A 112 -2.83 -20.15 10.66
N SER A 113 -2.86 -19.81 11.95
CA SER A 113 -3.91 -18.96 12.53
C SER A 113 -3.91 -17.52 11.98
N THR A 114 -2.72 -16.96 11.74
CA THR A 114 -2.57 -15.60 11.19
C THR A 114 -2.97 -15.58 9.72
N ASP A 115 -2.51 -16.56 8.94
CA ASP A 115 -2.86 -16.70 7.52
C ASP A 115 -4.37 -16.88 7.34
N MET A 116 -5.01 -17.74 8.16
CA MET A 116 -6.47 -17.92 8.13
C MET A 116 -7.23 -16.61 8.39
N LYS A 117 -6.80 -15.81 9.39
CA LYS A 117 -7.43 -14.51 9.66
C LYS A 117 -7.27 -13.52 8.51
N ILE A 118 -6.09 -13.52 7.88
CA ILE A 118 -5.82 -12.68 6.72
C ILE A 118 -6.74 -13.11 5.57
N ASP A 119 -6.79 -14.40 5.25
CA ASP A 119 -7.61 -14.94 4.17
C ASP A 119 -9.11 -14.66 4.38
N ASP A 120 -9.63 -14.95 5.57
CA ASP A 120 -11.05 -14.72 5.92
C ASP A 120 -11.42 -13.23 5.76
N GLY A 121 -10.57 -12.31 6.24
CA GLY A 121 -10.83 -10.89 6.12
C GLY A 121 -10.66 -10.34 4.70
N LEU A 122 -9.76 -10.91 3.89
CA LEU A 122 -9.61 -10.55 2.47
C LEU A 122 -10.78 -11.07 1.63
N GLU A 123 -11.31 -12.26 1.94
CA GLU A 123 -12.54 -12.78 1.32
C GLU A 123 -13.72 -11.85 1.63
N LEU A 124 -13.93 -11.51 2.90
CA LEU A 124 -14.95 -10.55 3.32
C LEU A 124 -14.79 -9.18 2.63
N PHE A 125 -13.56 -8.69 2.51
CA PHE A 125 -13.29 -7.45 1.79
C PHE A 125 -13.68 -7.55 0.30
N GLY A 126 -13.35 -8.66 -0.36
CA GLY A 126 -13.73 -8.91 -1.75
C GLY A 126 -15.25 -8.98 -1.94
N GLU A 127 -15.95 -9.71 -1.08
CA GLU A 127 -17.41 -9.84 -1.08
C GLU A 127 -18.12 -8.49 -0.89
N HIS A 128 -17.61 -7.68 0.04
CA HIS A 128 -18.25 -6.43 0.44
C HIS A 128 -17.60 -5.17 -0.14
N LEU A 129 -16.65 -5.28 -1.07
CA LEU A 129 -15.94 -4.13 -1.66
C LEU A 129 -16.90 -3.06 -2.21
N ARG A 130 -18.01 -3.49 -2.82
CA ARG A 130 -19.03 -2.61 -3.40
C ARG A 130 -19.99 -2.00 -2.37
N ASN A 131 -19.90 -2.42 -1.12
CA ASN A 131 -20.69 -1.93 0.01
C ASN A 131 -19.94 -0.92 0.87
N LEU A 132 -18.67 -0.63 0.56
CA LEU A 132 -17.86 0.38 1.23
C LEU A 132 -18.22 1.79 0.71
N TRP A 133 -19.46 2.22 0.96
CA TRP A 133 -19.98 3.56 0.70
C TRP A 133 -20.77 4.08 1.91
N TRP A 134 -20.84 5.41 2.07
CA TRP A 134 -21.62 6.13 3.08
C TRP A 134 -22.29 7.36 2.45
#